data_AF-A0A426W0N1-F1
#
_entry.id   AF-A0A426W0N1-F1
#
_cell.length_a   1.000
_cell.length_b   1.000
_cell.length_c   1.000
_cell.angle_alpha   90.00
_cell.angle_beta   90.00
_cell.angle_gamma   90.00
#
_symmetry.space_group_name_H-M   'P 1'
#
loop_
_entity.id
_entity.type
_entity.pdbx_description
1 polymer ?
#
loop_
_entity_poly.entity_id
_entity_poly.type
_entity_poly.pdbx_seq_one_letter_code
_entity_poly.pdbx_strand_id
1 'polypeptide(L)'
;MSILKASILFSKASNVYSQLRSINTKEGKGKYKKLLDTLDILYGSDNTKENRDRLQDFIDEYGEDIYKKYLKISNDQFWLE
;
A
#
# COMPACT_ATOMS: atom_id res chain seq x y z
N MET A 1 15.96 -4.12 13.11
CA MET A 1 16.00 -3.29 11.89
C MET A 1 16.73 -1.99 12.22
N SER A 2 17.60 -1.46 11.36
CA SER A 2 18.23 -0.15 11.59
C SER A 2 17.23 0.99 11.36
N ILE A 3 17.50 2.18 11.89
CA ILE A 3 16.66 3.37 11.70
C ILE A 3 16.46 3.65 10.20
N LEU A 4 17.53 3.59 9.39
CA LEU A 4 17.46 3.77 7.94
C LEU A 4 16.49 2.77 7.28
N LYS A 5 16.56 1.49 7.67
CA LYS A 5 15.68 0.45 7.12
C LYS A 5 14.22 0.69 7.51
N ALA A 6 13.95 1.15 8.73
CA ALA A 6 12.61 1.52 9.16
C ALA A 6 12.07 2.72 8.36
N SER A 7 12.89 3.76 8.14
CA SER A 7 12.50 4.91 7.32
C SER A 7 12.16 4.51 5.88
N ILE A 8 12.98 3.64 5.26
CA ILE A 8 12.70 3.10 3.92
C ILE A 8 11.38 2.32 3.89
N LEU A 9 11.13 1.50 4.92
CA LEU A 9 9.89 0.74 5.05
C LEU A 9 8.67 1.67 5.11
N PHE A 10 8.69 2.69 5.97
CA PHE A 10 7.58 3.64 6.07
C PHE A 10 7.37 4.46 4.79
N SER A 11 8.43 4.81 4.07
CA SER A 11 8.31 5.46 2.75
C SER A 11 7.63 4.54 1.73
N LYS A 12 8.02 3.26 1.68
CA LYS A 12 7.37 2.27 0.80
C LYS A 12 5.90 2.07 1.18
N ALA A 13 5.63 1.93 2.47
CA ALA A 13 4.28 1.78 3.00
C ALA A 13 3.39 2.97 2.61
N SER A 14 3.92 4.19 2.68
CA SER A 14 3.19 5.42 2.31
C SER A 14 2.86 5.47 0.83
N ASN A 15 3.79 5.01 -0.02
CA ASN A 15 3.54 4.89 -1.46
C ASN A 15 2.45 3.85 -1.75
N VAL A 16 2.53 2.66 -1.13
CA VAL A 16 1.52 1.59 -1.26
C VAL A 16 0.15 2.06 -0.77
N TYR A 17 0.10 2.80 0.34
CA TYR A 17 -1.14 3.39 0.87
C TYR A 17 -1.78 4.35 -0.14
N SER A 18 -0.98 5.24 -0.71
CA SER A 18 -1.45 6.21 -1.72
C SER A 18 -1.99 5.51 -2.97
N GLN A 19 -1.33 4.45 -3.43
CA GLN A 19 -1.78 3.64 -4.56
C GLN A 19 -3.09 2.93 -4.26
N LEU A 20 -3.21 2.26 -3.11
CA LEU A 20 -4.43 1.62 -2.66
C LEU A 20 -5.59 2.60 -2.53
N ARG A 21 -5.35 3.79 -1.98
CA ARG A 21 -6.36 4.84 -1.87
C ARG A 21 -6.85 5.30 -3.25
N SER A 22 -5.94 5.46 -4.21
CA SER A 22 -6.29 5.82 -5.59
C SER A 22 -7.12 4.72 -6.27
N ILE A 23 -6.70 3.45 -6.15
CA ILE A 23 -7.45 2.29 -6.67
C ILE A 23 -8.85 2.26 -6.06
N ASN A 24 -8.97 2.39 -4.73
CA ASN A 24 -10.25 2.33 -4.03
C ASN A 24 -11.17 3.51 -4.34
N THR A 25 -10.62 4.69 -4.60
CA THR A 25 -11.44 5.84 -5.06
C THR A 25 -12.12 5.53 -6.39
N LYS A 26 -11.45 4.78 -7.27
CA LYS A 26 -11.94 4.48 -8.62
C LYS A 26 -12.79 3.20 -8.71
N GLU A 27 -12.43 2.13 -8.00
CA GLU A 27 -13.15 0.85 -8.03
C GLU A 27 -14.14 0.67 -6.87
N GLY A 28 -14.00 1.45 -5.78
CA GLY A 28 -14.95 1.55 -4.67
C GLY A 28 -15.08 0.34 -3.74
N LYS A 29 -14.87 -0.90 -4.22
CA LYS A 29 -15.08 -2.16 -3.48
C LYS A 29 -14.17 -3.29 -3.99
N GLY A 30 -13.83 -4.25 -3.14
CA GLY A 30 -13.15 -5.50 -3.54
C GLY A 30 -11.88 -5.79 -2.74
N LYS A 31 -10.96 -6.59 -3.32
CA LYS A 31 -9.73 -7.03 -2.65
C LYS A 31 -8.87 -5.86 -2.16
N TYR A 32 -8.73 -4.81 -2.98
CA TYR A 32 -7.92 -3.64 -2.64
C TYR A 32 -8.50 -2.79 -1.50
N LYS A 33 -9.81 -2.86 -1.27
CA LYS A 33 -10.42 -2.21 -0.10
C LYS A 33 -9.96 -2.89 1.19
N LYS A 34 -10.04 -4.21 1.22
CA LYS A 34 -9.56 -5.00 2.37
C LYS A 34 -8.06 -4.77 2.61
N LEU A 35 -7.26 -4.67 1.55
CA LEU A 35 -5.84 -4.35 1.66
C LEU A 35 -5.60 -2.94 2.23
N LEU A 36 -6.41 -1.96 1.85
CA LEU A 36 -6.34 -0.61 2.42
C LEU A 36 -6.70 -0.61 3.90
N ASP A 37 -7.79 -1.29 4.28
CA ASP A 37 -8.22 -1.41 5.68
C ASP A 37 -7.13 -2.09 6.54
N THR A 38 -6.51 -3.17 6.04
CA THR A 38 -5.39 -3.84 6.71
C THR A 38 -4.20 -2.91 6.88
N LEU A 39 -3.85 -2.14 5.85
CA LEU A 39 -2.71 -1.23 5.90
C LEU A 39 -2.97 -0.05 6.85
N ASP A 40 -4.21 0.45 6.92
CA ASP A 40 -4.64 1.51 7.84
C ASP A 40 -4.50 1.06 9.31
N ILE A 41 -4.87 -0.20 9.61
CA ILE A 41 -4.67 -0.81 10.93
C ILE A 41 -3.18 -0.91 11.27
N LEU A 42 -2.35 -1.38 10.34
CA LEU A 42 -0.90 -1.50 10.55
C LEU A 42 -0.24 -0.14 10.79
N TYR A 43 -0.72 0.91 10.11
CA TYR A 43 -0.25 2.29 10.30
C TYR A 43 -0.71 2.91 11.62
N GLY A 44 -1.94 2.63 12.05
CA GLY A 44 -2.48 3.11 13.33
C GLY A 44 -1.95 2.35 14.54
N SER A 45 -1.22 1.25 14.33
CA SER A 45 -0.65 0.44 15.41
C SER A 45 0.65 1.03 15.97
N ASP A 46 0.99 0.64 17.19
CA ASP A 46 2.25 1.04 17.83
C ASP A 46 3.46 0.67 16.96
N ASN A 47 4.50 1.51 16.99
CA ASN A 47 5.74 1.30 16.23
C ASN A 47 6.65 0.25 16.89
N THR A 48 6.14 -0.97 17.04
CA THR A 48 6.86 -2.14 17.56
C THR A 48 7.64 -2.83 16.45
N LYS A 49 8.60 -3.70 16.82
CA LYS A 49 9.30 -4.53 15.83
C LYS A 49 8.33 -5.43 15.08
N GLU A 50 7.41 -6.07 15.79
CA GLU A 50 6.41 -6.97 15.21
C GLU A 50 5.54 -6.25 14.16
N ASN A 51 5.04 -5.04 14.46
CA ASN A 51 4.22 -4.30 13.51
C ASN A 51 5.03 -3.83 12.29
N ARG A 52 6.31 -3.50 12.46
CA ARG A 52 7.20 -3.22 11.31
C ARG A 52 7.46 -4.47 10.46
N ASP A 53 7.66 -5.62 11.08
CA ASP A 53 7.86 -6.88 10.36
C ASP A 53 6.57 -7.24 9.59
N ARG A 54 5.39 -7.13 10.21
CA ARG A 54 4.09 -7.31 9.53
C ARG A 54 3.85 -6.32 8.38
N LEU A 55 4.29 -5.07 8.53
CA LEU A 55 4.22 -4.06 7.47
C LEU A 55 5.15 -4.39 6.30
N GLN A 56 6.34 -4.90 6.60
CA GLN A 56 7.29 -5.36 5.59
C GLN A 56 6.70 -6.56 4.81
N ASP A 57 6.17 -7.56 5.51
CA ASP A 57 5.54 -8.74 4.90
C ASP A 57 4.37 -8.33 3.99
N PHE A 58 3.51 -7.40 4.45
CA PHE A 58 2.41 -6.88 3.64
C PHE A 58 2.90 -6.24 2.33
N ILE A 59 3.97 -5.44 2.40
CA ILE A 59 4.51 -4.76 1.21
C ILE A 59 5.16 -5.77 0.26
N ASP A 60 5.87 -6.76 0.79
CA ASP A 60 6.53 -7.77 -0.04
C ASP A 60 5.51 -8.71 -0.71
N GLU A 61 4.41 -9.04 -0.03
CA GLU A 61 3.35 -9.90 -0.58
C GLU A 61 2.47 -9.17 -1.61
N TYR A 62 2.05 -7.93 -1.33
CA TYR A 62 1.02 -7.24 -2.11
C TYR A 62 1.53 -6.05 -2.94
N GLY A 63 2.71 -5.52 -2.66
CA GLY A 63 3.20 -4.28 -3.24
C GLY A 63 3.27 -4.29 -4.76
N GLU A 64 3.67 -5.40 -5.37
CA GLU A 64 3.75 -5.53 -6.83
C GLU A 64 2.36 -5.56 -7.49
N ASP A 65 1.41 -6.33 -6.92
CA ASP A 65 0.02 -6.42 -7.42
C ASP A 65 -0.69 -5.06 -7.33
N ILE A 66 -0.52 -4.37 -6.20
CA ILE A 66 -1.05 -3.02 -5.98
C ILE A 66 -0.48 -2.05 -7.03
N TYR A 67 0.84 -2.07 -7.24
CA TYR A 67 1.49 -1.19 -8.21
C TYR A 67 1.01 -1.45 -9.65
N LYS A 68 0.96 -2.72 -10.08
CA LYS A 68 0.45 -3.09 -11.41
C LYS A 68 -1.00 -2.64 -11.61
N LYS A 69 -1.85 -2.82 -10.60
CA LYS A 69 -3.24 -2.38 -10.65
C LYS A 69 -3.37 -0.87 -10.72
N TYR A 70 -2.60 -0.15 -9.91
CA TYR A 70 -2.54 1.30 -9.92
C TYR A 70 -2.14 1.83 -11.30
N LEU A 71 -1.10 1.25 -11.92
CA LEU A 71 -0.70 1.59 -13.28
C LEU A 71 -1.81 1.32 -14.29
N LYS A 72 -2.47 0.15 -14.22
CA LYS A 72 -3.57 -0.18 -15.14
C LYS A 72 -4.68 0.87 -15.09
N ILE A 73 -5.12 1.23 -13.88
CA ILE A 73 -6.20 2.21 -13.71
C ILE A 73 -5.74 3.65 -14.04
N SER A 74 -4.45 3.96 -13.89
CA SER A 74 -3.90 5.27 -14.26
C SER A 74 -3.72 5.39 -15.77
N ASN A 75 -3.32 4.31 -16.45
CA ASN A 75 -3.10 4.29 -17.89
C ASN A 75 -4.42 4.25 -18.68
N ASP A 76 -5.47 3.62 -18.15
CA ASP A 76 -6.84 3.74 -18.68
C ASP A 76 -7.32 5.21 -18.73
N GLN A 77 -6.76 6.08 -17.89
CA GLN A 77 -7.10 7.50 -17.86
C GLN A 77 -6.34 8.32 -18.92
N PHE A 78 -5.16 7.87 -19.36
CA PHE A 78 -4.33 8.57 -20.35
C PHE A 78 -4.87 8.45 -21.79
N TRP A 79 -5.72 7.44 -22.06
CA TRP A 79 -6.34 7.23 -23.38
C TRP A 79 -7.76 7.79 -23.50
N LEU A 80 -8.27 8.45 -22.46
CA LEU A 80 -9.60 9.08 -22.41
C LEU A 80 -9.54 10.62 -22.44
N GLU A 81 -8.35 11.21 -22.56
CA GLU A 81 -8.12 12.65 -22.79
C GLU A 81 -7.79 12.93 -24.26
#